data_AF-A0A150VR03-F1
#
_entry.id   AF-A0A150VR03-F1
#
_cell.length_a   1.000
_cell.length_b   1.000
_cell.length_c   1.000
_cell.angle_alpha   90.00
_cell.angle_beta   90.00
_cell.angle_gamma   90.00
#
_symmetry.space_group_name_H-M   'P 1'
#
loop_
_entity.id
_entity.type
_entity.pdbx_description
1 polymer ?
#
loop_
_entity_poly.entity_id
_entity_poly.type
_entity_poly.pdbx_seq_one_letter_code
_entity_poly.pdbx_strand_id
1 'polypeptide(L)'
;MTRTRSEGGGGEHPLTRWRLLRGEFLIGELSEYGCDQPFSLARFTPGPGWESVRPLFEAWTASGGPDPDGIRPVAPAEPLRDLGLTLAPAGGRQPPLRLFKDCVVRIDGSEARLRRY
;
A
#
# COMPACT_ATOMS: atom_id res chain seq x y z
N MET A 1 -4.37 -0.41 -46.65
CA MET A 1 -5.10 0.60 -45.87
C MET A 1 -5.47 -0.01 -44.52
N THR A 2 -5.04 0.69 -43.48
CA THR A 2 -4.86 0.24 -42.09
C THR A 2 -6.19 0.10 -41.37
N ARG A 3 -6.45 -1.06 -40.76
CA ARG A 3 -7.37 -1.19 -39.62
C ARG A 3 -6.69 -2.00 -38.54
N THR A 4 -5.96 -1.30 -37.68
CA THR A 4 -5.61 -1.74 -36.34
C THR A 4 -6.90 -1.90 -35.53
N ARG A 5 -7.39 -3.13 -35.39
CA ARG A 5 -8.27 -3.51 -34.28
C ARG A 5 -7.40 -4.27 -33.28
N SER A 6 -6.62 -3.51 -32.51
CA SER A 6 -5.98 -4.03 -31.30
C SER A 6 -7.03 -4.08 -30.21
N GLU A 7 -7.91 -5.07 -30.28
CA GLU A 7 -8.71 -5.49 -29.12
C GLU A 7 -7.82 -6.31 -28.20
N GLY A 8 -6.91 -5.62 -27.52
CA GLY A 8 -6.30 -6.11 -26.30
C GLY A 8 -7.32 -5.97 -25.18
N GLY A 9 -8.27 -6.89 -25.11
CA GLY A 9 -9.13 -7.10 -23.93
C GLY A 9 -8.31 -7.70 -22.79
N GLY A 10 -7.26 -7.03 -22.34
CA GLY A 10 -6.73 -7.23 -21.00
C GLY A 10 -7.55 -6.29 -20.14
N GLY A 11 -8.49 -6.84 -19.36
CA GLY A 11 -9.33 -6.03 -18.49
C GLY A 11 -8.46 -5.04 -17.73
N GLU A 12 -8.65 -3.75 -17.99
CA GLU A 12 -8.25 -2.71 -17.06
C GLU A 12 -9.11 -2.95 -15.82
N HIS A 13 -8.69 -3.90 -14.97
CA HIS A 13 -9.11 -3.92 -13.59
C HIS A 13 -8.81 -2.49 -13.14
N PRO A 14 -9.80 -1.69 -12.72
CA PRO A 14 -9.53 -0.32 -12.32
C PRO A 14 -8.47 -0.43 -11.22
N LEU A 15 -7.24 -0.11 -11.58
CA LEU A 15 -6.07 -0.22 -10.71
C LEU A 15 -6.43 0.66 -9.53
N THR A 16 -6.79 0.04 -8.42
CA THR A 16 -7.31 0.79 -7.29
C THR A 16 -6.10 1.50 -6.72
N ARG A 17 -6.06 2.81 -6.95
CA ARG A 17 -4.98 3.66 -6.49
C ARG A 17 -5.30 4.12 -5.09
N TRP A 18 -4.38 3.88 -4.18
CA TRP A 18 -4.42 4.40 -2.82
C TRP A 18 -3.35 5.46 -2.65
N ARG A 19 -3.62 6.41 -1.77
CA ARG A 19 -2.71 7.47 -1.36
C ARG A 19 -2.39 7.20 0.09
N LEU A 20 -1.14 6.90 0.36
CA LEU A 20 -0.63 6.78 1.71
C LEU A 20 -0.42 8.18 2.26
N LEU A 21 -1.19 8.50 3.29
CA LEU A 21 -1.22 9.79 3.95
C LEU A 21 -0.76 9.63 5.41
N ARG A 22 -0.04 10.63 5.92
CA ARG A 22 0.22 10.82 7.34
C ARG A 22 -0.54 12.06 7.78
N GLY A 23 -1.71 11.88 8.38
CA GLY A 23 -2.65 12.98 8.56
C GLY A 23 -3.02 13.59 7.21
N GLU A 24 -2.55 14.80 6.94
CA GLU A 24 -2.77 15.53 5.67
C GLU A 24 -1.59 15.44 4.69
N PHE A 25 -0.47 14.83 5.11
CA PHE A 25 0.77 14.82 4.33
C PHE A 25 0.83 13.59 3.41
N LEU A 26 1.05 13.83 2.11
CA LEU A 26 1.21 12.75 1.13
C LEU A 26 2.57 12.07 1.26
N ILE A 27 2.56 10.83 1.75
CA ILE A 27 3.73 9.98 1.84
C ILE A 27 4.05 9.36 0.49
N GLY A 28 3.04 8.86 -0.21
CA GLY A 28 3.21 8.22 -1.51
C GLY A 28 1.91 7.63 -2.02
N GLU A 29 1.98 7.02 -3.20
CA GLU A 29 0.83 6.43 -3.88
C GLU A 29 1.06 4.95 -4.12
N LEU A 30 0.00 4.16 -4.04
CA LEU A 30 -0.01 2.72 -4.20
C LEU A 30 -0.95 2.39 -5.34
N SER A 31 -0.43 1.80 -6.40
CA SER A 31 -1.25 1.36 -7.53
C SER A 31 -1.41 -0.15 -7.45
N GLU A 32 -2.57 -0.63 -6.97
CA GLU A 32 -2.88 -2.06 -6.98
C GLU A 32 -2.86 -2.58 -8.42
N TYR A 33 -2.05 -3.61 -8.68
CA TYR A 33 -1.92 -4.26 -10.00
C TYR A 33 -2.32 -5.74 -9.97
N GLY A 34 -2.50 -6.32 -8.79
CA GLY A 34 -2.88 -7.72 -8.64
C GLY A 34 -3.31 -8.06 -7.23
N CYS A 35 -3.69 -9.32 -7.03
CA CYS A 35 -4.01 -9.87 -5.72
C CYS A 35 -3.43 -11.29 -5.64
N ASP A 36 -2.49 -11.47 -4.70
CA ASP A 36 -1.86 -12.74 -4.34
C ASP A 36 -2.40 -13.14 -2.97
N GLN A 37 -3.60 -13.75 -2.95
CA GLN A 37 -4.37 -13.97 -1.73
C GLN A 37 -3.50 -14.61 -0.62
N PRO A 38 -3.49 -14.05 0.60
CA PRO A 38 -4.40 -13.02 1.13
C PRO A 38 -3.94 -11.55 0.92
N PHE A 39 -2.89 -11.30 0.13
CA PHE A 39 -2.31 -9.97 -0.07
C PHE A 39 -2.73 -9.35 -1.40
N SER A 40 -3.03 -8.06 -1.40
CA SER A 40 -3.15 -7.27 -2.64
C SER A 40 -1.78 -6.73 -3.03
N LEU A 41 -1.38 -6.97 -4.27
CA LEU A 41 -0.10 -6.51 -4.82
C LEU A 41 -0.27 -5.12 -5.43
N ALA A 42 0.56 -4.18 -4.96
CA ALA A 42 0.55 -2.80 -5.39
C ALA A 42 1.96 -2.32 -5.72
N ARG A 43 2.07 -1.36 -6.64
CA ARG A 43 3.31 -0.62 -6.87
C ARG A 43 3.30 0.63 -6.02
N PHE A 44 4.34 0.81 -5.23
CA PHE A 44 4.53 2.00 -4.42
C PHE A 44 5.33 3.04 -5.20
N THR A 45 4.76 4.24 -5.31
CA THR A 45 5.42 5.42 -5.84
C THR A 45 5.68 6.36 -4.66
N PRO A 46 6.94 6.61 -4.30
CA PRO A 46 7.27 7.51 -3.21
C PRO A 46 6.83 8.94 -3.53
N GLY A 47 6.17 9.57 -2.57
CA GLY A 47 5.78 10.98 -2.60
C GLY A 47 6.74 11.85 -1.79
N PRO A 48 6.42 13.15 -1.62
CA PRO A 48 7.27 14.10 -0.91
C PRO A 48 7.47 13.74 0.57
N GLY A 49 6.50 13.06 1.20
CA GLY A 49 6.60 12.61 2.59
C GLY A 49 7.32 11.28 2.79
N TRP A 50 7.66 10.56 1.71
CA TRP A 50 8.27 9.23 1.81
C TRP A 50 9.60 9.24 2.56
N GLU A 51 10.49 10.18 2.24
CA GLU A 51 11.84 10.24 2.82
C GLU A 51 11.83 10.32 4.36
N SER A 52 10.78 10.89 4.95
CA SER A 52 10.64 10.98 6.42
C SER A 52 10.20 9.67 7.08
N VAL A 53 9.53 8.77 6.36
CA VAL A 53 8.99 7.51 6.90
C VAL A 53 9.65 6.26 6.31
N ARG A 54 10.42 6.41 5.22
CA ARG A 54 11.22 5.36 4.58
C ARG A 54 12.00 4.52 5.59
N PRO A 55 12.80 5.08 6.51
CA PRO A 55 13.57 4.26 7.46
C PRO A 55 12.69 3.42 8.39
N LEU A 56 11.48 3.88 8.70
CA LEU A 56 10.53 3.13 9.53
C LEU A 56 9.91 1.95 8.75
N PHE A 57 9.58 2.17 7.48
CA PHE A 57 9.11 1.10 6.61
C PHE A 57 10.20 0.08 6.29
N GLU A 58 11.43 0.52 6.05
CA GLU A 58 12.58 -0.37 5.84
C GLU A 58 12.88 -1.20 7.10
N ALA A 59 12.90 -0.58 8.28
CA ALA A 59 13.07 -1.30 9.55
C ALA A 59 11.94 -2.30 9.82
N TRP A 60 10.70 -1.93 9.49
CA TRP A 60 9.54 -2.80 9.57
C TRP A 60 9.65 -4.01 8.65
N THR A 61 10.01 -3.81 7.38
CA THR A 61 10.21 -4.88 6.42
C THR A 61 11.38 -5.78 6.83
N ALA A 62 12.51 -5.20 7.26
CA ALA A 62 13.67 -5.91 7.76
C ALA A 62 13.39 -6.74 9.03
N SER A 63 12.44 -6.29 9.87
CA SER A 63 12.02 -7.01 11.07
C SER A 63 11.17 -8.27 10.80
N GLY A 64 10.85 -8.56 9.54
CA GLY A 64 10.02 -9.71 9.16
C GLY A 64 8.51 -9.46 9.27
N GLY A 65 8.09 -8.29 9.78
CA GLY A 65 6.70 -7.85 10.02
C GLY A 65 5.83 -8.86 10.78
N PRO A 66 4.48 -8.71 10.84
CA PRO A 66 3.64 -9.64 11.57
C PRO A 66 3.85 -11.01 10.97
N ASP A 67 4.08 -11.97 11.86
CA ASP A 67 4.10 -13.39 11.57
C ASP A 67 3.01 -13.74 10.53
N PRO A 68 3.26 -14.63 9.55
CA PRO A 68 2.24 -15.02 8.56
C PRO A 68 0.87 -15.35 9.19
N ASP A 69 0.88 -15.83 10.44
CA ASP A 69 -0.32 -16.19 11.22
C ASP A 69 -1.06 -14.98 11.83
N GLY A 70 -0.47 -13.78 11.86
CA GLY A 70 -1.09 -12.57 12.42
C GLY A 70 -1.19 -12.53 13.94
N ILE A 71 -0.61 -13.51 14.64
CA ILE A 71 -0.78 -13.70 16.09
C ILE A 71 0.15 -12.82 16.95
N ARG A 72 1.27 -12.34 16.42
CA ARG A 72 2.25 -11.58 17.23
C ARG A 72 2.24 -10.08 16.90
N PRO A 73 2.00 -9.20 17.90
CA PRO A 73 2.29 -7.78 17.77
C PRO A 73 3.80 -7.63 17.68
N VAL A 74 4.32 -7.36 16.48
CA VAL A 74 5.76 -7.14 16.31
C VAL A 74 6.05 -5.71 16.77
N ALA A 75 6.83 -5.58 17.86
CA ALA A 75 7.26 -4.34 18.48
C ALA A 75 7.71 -3.21 17.51
N PRO A 76 8.36 -3.46 16.35
CA PRO A 76 8.72 -2.40 15.40
C PRO A 76 7.55 -1.71 14.66
N ALA A 77 6.30 -2.13 14.86
CA ALA A 77 5.13 -1.42 14.31
C ALA A 77 4.77 -0.15 15.08
N GLU A 78 5.20 -0.04 16.34
CA GLU A 78 4.82 1.07 17.22
C GLU A 78 5.04 2.45 16.60
N PRO A 79 6.22 2.78 16.02
CA PRO A 79 6.39 4.09 15.39
C PRO A 79 5.49 4.29 14.17
N LEU A 80 5.28 3.27 13.32
CA LEU A 80 4.38 3.39 12.17
C LEU A 80 2.90 3.52 12.59
N ARG A 81 2.51 2.88 13.69
CA ARG A 81 1.18 2.99 14.28
C ARG A 81 0.95 4.36 14.92
N ASP A 82 1.97 4.90 15.62
CA ASP A 82 1.94 6.23 16.22
C ASP A 82 1.83 7.34 15.16
N LEU A 83 2.45 7.15 14.00
CA LEU A 83 2.33 8.06 12.86
C LEU A 83 0.90 8.21 12.33
N GLY A 84 -0.03 7.30 12.67
CA GLY A 84 -1.43 7.39 12.25
C GLY A 84 -1.60 7.35 10.74
N LEU A 85 -0.80 6.52 10.06
CA LEU A 85 -0.84 6.40 8.61
C LEU A 85 -2.22 5.96 8.13
N THR A 86 -2.65 6.51 7.01
CA THR A 86 -3.99 6.27 6.46
C THR A 86 -3.90 6.08 4.94
N LEU A 87 -4.65 5.11 4.40
CA LEU A 87 -4.79 4.85 2.98
C LEU A 87 -6.10 5.43 2.48
N ALA A 88 -6.04 6.53 1.75
CA ALA A 88 -7.20 7.10 1.09
C ALA A 88 -7.26 6.64 -0.38
N PRO A 89 -8.41 6.23 -0.92
CA PRO A 89 -8.50 5.92 -2.35
C PRO A 89 -8.37 7.21 -3.16
N ALA A 90 -7.56 7.18 -4.23
CA ALA A 90 -7.37 8.34 -5.10
C ALA A 90 -8.67 8.77 -5.81
N GLY A 91 -9.60 7.83 -6.03
CA GLY A 91 -10.89 8.09 -6.67
C GLY A 91 -12.04 8.46 -5.73
N GLY A 92 -11.78 8.64 -4.42
CA GLY A 92 -12.80 9.06 -3.43
C GLY A 92 -13.98 8.11 -3.22
N ARG A 93 -13.96 6.92 -3.83
CA ARG A 93 -15.07 5.94 -3.78
C ARG A 93 -15.15 5.13 -2.49
N GLN A 94 -14.09 5.08 -1.71
CA GLN A 94 -14.00 4.25 -0.51
C GLN A 94 -13.60 5.11 0.71
N PRO A 95 -13.99 4.70 1.92
CA PRO A 95 -13.48 5.34 3.12
C PRO A 95 -11.96 5.13 3.23
N PRO A 96 -11.23 6.09 3.82
CA PRO A 96 -9.83 5.92 4.09
C PRO A 96 -9.61 4.83 5.15
N LEU A 97 -8.68 3.91 4.88
CA LEU A 97 -8.34 2.78 5.76
C LEU A 97 -7.17 3.17 6.66
N ARG A 98 -7.27 2.95 7.98
CA ARG A 98 -6.16 3.25 8.90
C ARG A 98 -5.17 2.10 8.90
N LEU A 99 -3.89 2.43 8.75
CA LEU A 99 -2.81 1.45 8.86
C LEU A 99 -2.76 0.91 10.30
N PHE A 100 -2.48 -0.39 10.45
CA PHE A 100 -2.48 -1.14 11.72
C PHE A 100 -3.83 -1.22 12.46
N LYS A 101 -4.91 -0.71 11.88
CA LYS A 101 -6.29 -0.82 12.40
C LYS A 101 -7.18 -1.57 11.42
N ASP A 102 -7.28 -1.05 10.20
CA ASP A 102 -8.14 -1.60 9.13
C ASP A 102 -7.32 -2.38 8.09
N CYS A 103 -6.03 -2.05 7.96
CA CYS A 103 -5.14 -2.70 7.00
C CYS A 103 -3.67 -2.62 7.42
N VAL A 104 -2.82 -3.42 6.80
CA VAL A 104 -1.37 -3.32 6.90
C VAL A 104 -0.78 -3.28 5.50
N VAL A 105 0.11 -2.32 5.25
CA VAL A 105 0.90 -2.26 4.01
C VAL A 105 2.36 -2.53 4.33
N ARG A 106 2.98 -3.39 3.54
CA ARG A 106 4.43 -3.52 3.48
C ARG A 106 4.92 -2.88 2.20
N ILE A 107 6.00 -2.13 2.29
CA ILE A 107 6.66 -1.50 1.15
C ILE A 107 8.09 -2.03 1.14
N ASP A 108 8.48 -2.60 0.01
CA ASP A 108 9.82 -3.10 -0.27
C ASP A 108 10.30 -2.43 -1.56
N GLY A 109 11.04 -1.33 -1.40
CA GLY A 109 11.42 -0.45 -2.51
C GLY A 109 10.19 0.08 -3.27
N SER A 110 10.00 -0.41 -4.48
CA SER A 110 8.91 -0.01 -5.39
C SER A 110 7.70 -0.96 -5.34
N GLU A 111 7.81 -2.08 -4.63
CA GLU A 111 6.75 -3.06 -4.48
C GLU A 111 6.05 -2.87 -3.14
N ALA A 112 4.74 -3.06 -3.12
CA ALA A 112 3.95 -2.99 -1.92
C ALA A 112 2.93 -4.13 -1.84
N ARG A 113 2.73 -4.62 -0.62
CA ARG A 113 1.76 -5.67 -0.32
C ARG A 113 0.80 -5.15 0.73
N LEU A 114 -0.46 -5.02 0.35
CA LEU A 114 -1.55 -4.60 1.21
C LEU A 114 -2.29 -5.84 1.71
N ARG A 115 -2.45 -5.97 3.03
CA ARG A 115 -3.40 -6.91 3.62
C ARG A 115 -4.49 -6.10 4.31
N ARG A 116 -5.73 -6.40 3.97
CA ARG A 116 -6.92 -5.83 4.60
C ARG A 116 -7.43 -6.81 5.66
N TYR A 117 -7.91 -6.29 6.79
CA TYR A 117 -8.53 -7.08 7.85
C TYR A 117 -10.06 -7.07 7.72
#